data_AF-A0A958AH65-F1
#
_entry.id   AF-A0A958AH65-F1
#
_cell.length_a   1.000
_cell.length_b   1.000
_cell.length_c   1.000
_cell.angle_alpha   90.00
_cell.angle_beta   90.00
_cell.angle_gamma   90.00
#
_symmetry.space_group_name_H-M   'P 1'
#
loop_
_entity.id
_entity.type
_entity.pdbx_description
1 polymer ?
#
loop_
_entity_poly.entity_id
_entity_poly.type
_entity_poly.pdbx_seq_one_letter_code
_entity_poly.pdbx_strand_id
1 'polypeptide(L)'
;LNLGSMLYWASMMAIGEQGRRVAQGKATAEDVRRQAVALGNLLQLYETTPLASMPHLQGVSPHFFDWVTHPAYDAYWRGIDARHYDQLDKPVLHIGGWFDIFLNGTLQGYIGMRNHAKSETARRRQKLVIGPWSHGTNWTSSYHEQEFGLHGSGMATDLTGLQLRWLDRWVRGIENGIEDETPVRLFVMGINQWRDEEDWPLPATQYVPYYLHSNGSANTRHGDGTLSTGTPHYEPADSFTYDPHNPVPSIGGANLTPFASSIGPRDQQQVELREDILVYSTPVLEQDVEVIGPVQAVLYVASSAPDTDITCKLVDVHPDGRAMLVTDGILRLRYRESFVEPKQMQPGEIVAARVDLWSTAHVFLAGHRLRIEVSSSCFPKFARNSNTGGDVAQEPTDAYQVAVNHIYHDGDHPSQLILPIIERQ
;
A
#
# COMPACT_ATOMS: atom_id res chain seq x y z
N LEU A 1 4.98 -8.77 -5.01
CA LEU A 1 3.96 -9.75 -4.55
C LEU A 1 3.45 -9.35 -3.17
N ASN A 2 2.15 -9.05 -3.00
CA ASN A 2 1.53 -8.82 -1.68
C ASN A 2 1.22 -10.18 -1.02
N LEU A 3 2.27 -10.81 -0.47
CA LEU A 3 2.21 -12.18 0.07
C LEU A 3 1.17 -12.31 1.18
N GLY A 4 1.14 -11.33 2.09
CA GLY A 4 0.30 -11.30 3.27
C GLY A 4 -1.15 -11.59 2.92
N SER A 5 -1.69 -10.75 2.03
CA SER A 5 -3.08 -10.80 1.59
C SER A 5 -3.36 -12.01 0.70
N MET A 6 -2.47 -12.31 -0.25
CA MET A 6 -2.66 -13.39 -1.22
C MET A 6 -2.65 -14.77 -0.55
N LEU A 7 -1.69 -15.05 0.33
CA LEU A 7 -1.59 -16.34 1.01
C LEU A 7 -2.71 -16.52 2.04
N TYR A 8 -3.08 -15.46 2.76
CA TYR A 8 -4.23 -15.50 3.66
C TYR A 8 -5.52 -15.84 2.90
N TRP A 9 -5.78 -15.14 1.78
CA TRP A 9 -6.96 -15.38 0.96
C TRP A 9 -6.97 -16.80 0.37
N ALA A 10 -5.86 -17.25 -0.22
CA ALA A 10 -5.75 -18.58 -0.79
C ALA A 10 -5.97 -19.69 0.26
N SER A 11 -5.44 -19.51 1.47
CA SER A 11 -5.63 -20.45 2.59
C SER A 11 -7.07 -20.45 3.10
N MET A 12 -7.71 -19.28 3.19
CA MET A 12 -9.13 -19.17 3.56
C MET A 12 -10.04 -19.86 2.52
N MET A 13 -9.80 -19.62 1.24
CA MET A 13 -10.54 -20.24 0.15
C MET A 13 -10.35 -21.76 0.09
N ALA A 14 -9.16 -22.26 0.46
CA ALA A 14 -8.88 -23.69 0.54
C ALA A 14 -9.78 -24.42 1.55
N ILE A 15 -10.13 -23.78 2.68
CA ILE A 15 -11.08 -24.33 3.66
C ILE A 15 -12.46 -24.52 3.02
N GLY A 16 -12.97 -23.49 2.35
CA GLY A 16 -14.26 -23.53 1.66
C GLY A 16 -14.28 -24.56 0.52
N GLU A 17 -13.19 -24.68 -0.22
CA GLU A 17 -13.04 -25.68 -1.27
C GLU A 17 -13.04 -27.12 -0.72
N GLN A 18 -12.30 -27.38 0.37
CA GLN A 18 -12.36 -28.68 1.03
C GLN A 18 -13.75 -29.01 1.56
N GLY A 19 -14.47 -28.02 2.12
CA GLY A 19 -15.86 -28.18 2.54
C GLY A 19 -16.77 -28.64 1.40
N ARG A 20 -16.62 -28.05 0.20
CA ARG A 20 -17.34 -28.50 -1.00
C ARG A 20 -16.95 -29.92 -1.43
N ARG A 21 -15.67 -30.28 -1.34
CA ARG A 21 -15.21 -31.64 -1.68
C ARG A 21 -15.74 -32.70 -0.73
N VAL A 22 -15.85 -32.39 0.57
CA VAL A 22 -16.50 -33.26 1.56
C VAL A 22 -17.95 -33.51 1.17
N ALA A 23 -18.71 -32.45 0.83
CA ALA A 23 -20.10 -32.59 0.37
C ALA A 23 -20.24 -33.43 -0.90
N GLN A 24 -19.17 -33.55 -1.71
CA GLN A 24 -19.10 -34.38 -2.91
C GLN A 24 -18.49 -35.77 -2.68
N GLY A 25 -18.12 -36.13 -1.45
CA GLY A 25 -17.45 -37.40 -1.14
C GLY A 25 -16.01 -37.52 -1.68
N LYS A 26 -15.36 -36.40 -2.02
CA LYS A 26 -14.00 -36.33 -2.58
C LYS A 26 -12.92 -35.96 -1.56
N ALA A 27 -13.32 -35.63 -0.33
CA ALA A 27 -12.45 -35.29 0.78
C ALA A 27 -13.12 -35.67 2.11
N THR A 28 -12.39 -35.54 3.20
CA THR A 28 -12.82 -35.87 4.56
C THR A 28 -12.93 -34.61 5.42
N ALA A 29 -13.68 -34.69 6.54
CA ALA A 29 -13.70 -33.61 7.53
C ALA A 29 -12.29 -33.30 8.09
N GLU A 30 -11.41 -34.30 8.10
CA GLU A 30 -10.01 -34.14 8.48
C GLU A 30 -9.24 -33.25 7.50
N ASP A 31 -9.55 -33.31 6.20
CA ASP A 31 -8.97 -32.40 5.21
C ASP A 31 -9.32 -30.94 5.49
N VAL A 32 -10.58 -30.67 5.83
CA VAL A 32 -11.04 -29.33 6.24
C VAL A 32 -10.33 -28.89 7.52
N ARG A 33 -10.22 -29.78 8.50
CA ARG A 33 -9.52 -29.50 9.76
C ARG A 33 -8.05 -29.15 9.54
N ARG A 34 -7.34 -29.88 8.67
CA ARG A 34 -5.96 -29.55 8.29
C ARG A 34 -5.84 -28.16 7.69
N GLN A 35 -6.79 -27.77 6.84
CA GLN A 35 -6.78 -26.43 6.26
C GLN A 35 -7.00 -25.34 7.31
N ALA A 36 -7.97 -25.54 8.22
CA ALA A 36 -8.25 -24.61 9.31
C ALA A 36 -7.09 -24.47 10.30
N VAL A 37 -6.41 -25.58 10.64
CA VAL A 37 -5.22 -25.57 11.50
C VAL A 37 -4.08 -24.78 10.89
N ALA A 38 -3.82 -24.96 9.59
CA ALA A 38 -2.80 -24.21 8.89
C ALA A 38 -3.12 -22.71 8.84
N LEU A 39 -4.37 -22.31 8.56
CA LEU A 39 -4.81 -20.91 8.65
C LEU A 39 -4.65 -20.35 10.07
N GLY A 40 -4.89 -21.16 11.10
CA GLY A 40 -4.63 -20.79 12.50
C GLY A 40 -3.15 -20.54 12.82
N ASN A 41 -2.23 -21.11 12.03
CA ASN A 41 -0.78 -20.95 12.14
C ASN A 41 -0.21 -20.06 11.02
N LEU A 42 -0.94 -19.01 10.65
CA LEU A 42 -0.63 -18.18 9.48
C LEU A 42 0.80 -17.59 9.48
N LEU A 43 1.33 -17.21 10.64
CA LEU A 43 2.71 -16.70 10.75
C LEU A 43 3.74 -17.75 10.27
N GLN A 44 3.53 -19.03 10.61
CA GLN A 44 4.38 -20.11 10.14
C GLN A 44 4.20 -20.39 8.64
N LEU A 45 2.98 -20.20 8.11
CA LEU A 45 2.74 -20.33 6.67
C LEU A 45 3.52 -19.29 5.87
N TYR A 46 3.63 -18.05 6.34
CA TYR A 46 4.41 -17.00 5.66
C TYR A 46 5.91 -17.36 5.56
N GLU A 47 6.43 -18.16 6.50
CA GLU A 47 7.81 -18.61 6.48
C GLU A 47 8.08 -19.79 5.53
N THR A 48 7.04 -20.42 4.99
CA THR A 48 7.19 -21.62 4.15
C THR A 48 7.67 -21.24 2.74
N THR A 49 8.80 -21.79 2.32
CA THR A 49 9.36 -21.67 0.96
C THR A 49 9.77 -23.04 0.41
N PRO A 50 9.88 -23.21 -0.91
CA PRO A 50 9.48 -22.29 -1.97
C PRO A 50 7.96 -22.03 -2.02
N LEU A 51 7.55 -20.81 -2.37
CA LEU A 51 6.13 -20.43 -2.47
C LEU A 51 5.40 -21.27 -3.52
N ALA A 52 6.05 -21.55 -4.65
CA ALA A 52 5.50 -22.29 -5.78
C ALA A 52 5.22 -23.78 -5.48
N SER A 53 5.71 -24.31 -4.34
CA SER A 53 5.52 -25.71 -3.94
C SER A 53 4.83 -25.88 -2.59
N MET A 54 4.21 -24.83 -2.04
CA MET A 54 3.55 -24.84 -0.72
C MET A 54 2.60 -26.04 -0.53
N PRO A 55 2.95 -27.03 0.32
CA PRO A 55 2.18 -28.27 0.45
C PRO A 55 0.72 -28.05 0.86
N HIS A 56 0.47 -27.04 1.70
CA HIS A 56 -0.85 -26.71 2.23
C HIS A 56 -1.89 -26.35 1.15
N LEU A 57 -1.44 -25.74 0.04
CA LEU A 57 -2.31 -25.26 -1.03
C LEU A 57 -2.40 -26.21 -2.23
N GLN A 58 -1.56 -27.26 -2.27
CA GLN A 58 -1.51 -28.19 -3.38
C GLN A 58 -2.86 -28.86 -3.64
N GLY A 59 -3.31 -28.78 -4.89
CA GLY A 59 -4.57 -29.38 -5.34
C GLY A 59 -5.84 -28.72 -4.80
N VAL A 60 -5.77 -27.68 -3.96
CA VAL A 60 -6.95 -26.98 -3.39
C VAL A 60 -7.02 -25.50 -3.76
N SER A 61 -5.88 -24.84 -3.95
CA SER A 61 -5.81 -23.43 -4.34
C SER A 61 -4.86 -23.25 -5.54
N PRO A 62 -5.20 -23.81 -6.73
CA PRO A 62 -4.36 -23.71 -7.93
C PRO A 62 -4.06 -22.26 -8.33
N HIS A 63 -5.02 -21.36 -8.14
CA HIS A 63 -4.89 -19.94 -8.43
C HIS A 63 -3.71 -19.27 -7.70
N PHE A 64 -3.35 -19.71 -6.50
CA PHE A 64 -2.20 -19.16 -5.79
C PHE A 64 -0.89 -19.47 -6.51
N PHE A 65 -0.76 -20.69 -7.04
CA PHE A 65 0.42 -21.10 -7.79
C PHE A 65 0.53 -20.32 -9.10
N ASP A 66 -0.58 -20.07 -9.80
CA ASP A 66 -0.60 -19.18 -10.96
C ASP A 66 -0.11 -17.77 -10.57
N TRP A 67 -0.59 -17.21 -9.46
CA TRP A 67 -0.17 -15.86 -9.05
C TRP A 67 1.32 -15.74 -8.75
N VAL A 68 1.93 -16.73 -8.09
CA VAL A 68 3.35 -16.66 -7.70
C VAL A 68 4.30 -17.03 -8.84
N THR A 69 3.86 -17.80 -9.84
CA THR A 69 4.66 -18.14 -11.03
C THR A 69 4.55 -17.11 -12.16
N HIS A 70 3.65 -16.13 -12.04
CA HIS A 70 3.55 -14.96 -12.91
C HIS A 70 3.99 -13.67 -12.18
N PRO A 71 5.28 -13.51 -11.81
CA PRO A 71 5.72 -12.36 -10.99
C PRO A 71 5.79 -11.03 -11.76
N ALA A 72 5.90 -11.06 -13.10
CA ALA A 72 5.84 -9.89 -13.98
C ALA A 72 4.40 -9.67 -14.49
N TYR A 73 4.08 -8.46 -14.95
CA TYR A 73 2.81 -8.12 -15.60
C TYR A 73 2.75 -8.66 -17.04
N ASP A 74 2.67 -9.98 -17.16
CA ASP A 74 2.69 -10.72 -18.42
C ASP A 74 1.28 -10.95 -19.02
N ALA A 75 1.16 -11.91 -19.94
CA ALA A 75 -0.11 -12.23 -20.61
C ALA A 75 -1.19 -12.75 -19.66
N TYR A 76 -0.81 -13.41 -18.55
CA TYR A 76 -1.77 -13.89 -17.55
C TYR A 76 -2.50 -12.71 -16.92
N TRP A 77 -1.76 -11.73 -16.41
CA TRP A 77 -2.36 -10.55 -15.76
C TRP A 77 -3.08 -9.64 -16.75
N ARG A 78 -2.53 -9.45 -17.96
CA ARG A 78 -3.22 -8.68 -19.02
C ARG A 78 -4.56 -9.31 -19.41
N GLY A 79 -4.65 -10.64 -19.39
CA GLY A 79 -5.87 -11.36 -19.78
C GLY A 79 -7.03 -11.20 -18.78
N ILE A 80 -6.75 -10.81 -17.55
CA ILE A 80 -7.77 -10.61 -16.49
C ILE A 80 -7.90 -9.15 -16.05
N ASP A 81 -7.19 -8.24 -16.73
CA ASP A 81 -7.23 -6.82 -16.43
C ASP A 81 -8.59 -6.23 -16.82
N ALA A 82 -9.26 -5.56 -15.87
CA ALA A 82 -10.59 -4.99 -16.08
C ALA A 82 -10.56 -3.54 -16.59
N ARG A 83 -9.38 -2.95 -16.86
CA ARG A 83 -9.20 -1.52 -17.22
C ARG A 83 -9.56 -1.20 -18.68
N HIS A 84 -10.65 -1.76 -19.18
CA HIS A 84 -11.22 -1.51 -20.50
C HIS A 84 -12.35 -0.46 -20.43
N TYR A 85 -12.02 0.71 -19.87
CA TYR A 85 -13.00 1.74 -19.52
C TYR A 85 -13.77 2.28 -20.73
N ASP A 86 -13.14 2.33 -21.90
CA ASP A 86 -13.71 2.76 -23.19
C ASP A 86 -14.88 1.89 -23.66
N GLN A 87 -15.03 0.70 -23.09
CA GLN A 87 -16.16 -0.20 -23.34
C GLN A 87 -17.34 0.02 -22.38
N LEU A 88 -17.13 0.82 -21.31
CA LEU A 88 -18.09 1.02 -20.23
C LEU A 88 -18.90 2.30 -20.44
N ASP A 89 -20.22 2.18 -20.26
CA ASP A 89 -21.19 3.26 -20.54
C ASP A 89 -22.19 3.45 -19.39
N LYS A 90 -21.71 3.26 -18.15
CA LYS A 90 -22.54 3.30 -16.95
C LYS A 90 -21.94 4.22 -15.88
N PRO A 91 -22.79 4.95 -15.14
CA PRO A 91 -22.42 5.58 -13.88
C PRO A 91 -21.89 4.53 -12.89
N VAL A 92 -20.79 4.84 -12.18
CA VAL A 92 -20.24 3.96 -11.15
C VAL A 92 -20.09 4.73 -9.83
N LEU A 93 -20.52 4.09 -8.75
CA LEU A 93 -20.27 4.49 -7.38
C LEU A 93 -19.05 3.72 -6.86
N HIS A 94 -17.94 4.43 -6.69
CA HIS A 94 -16.66 3.90 -6.20
C HIS A 94 -16.60 4.14 -4.69
N ILE A 95 -16.46 3.06 -3.91
CA ILE A 95 -16.34 3.13 -2.45
C ILE A 95 -15.05 2.42 -2.05
N GLY A 96 -14.20 3.07 -1.26
CA GLY A 96 -12.93 2.52 -0.80
C GLY A 96 -12.52 3.09 0.56
N GLY A 97 -11.35 2.68 1.05
CA GLY A 97 -10.81 3.16 2.32
C GLY A 97 -9.30 3.43 2.25
N TRP A 98 -8.81 4.40 3.02
CA TRP A 98 -7.38 4.78 3.02
C TRP A 98 -6.44 3.64 3.41
N PHE A 99 -6.92 2.66 4.18
CA PHE A 99 -6.18 1.47 4.58
C PHE A 99 -6.72 0.19 3.94
N ASP A 100 -7.46 0.30 2.84
CA ASP A 100 -7.99 -0.83 2.10
C ASP A 100 -6.97 -1.39 1.10
N ILE A 101 -6.89 -2.71 0.97
CA ILE A 101 -5.95 -3.39 0.09
C ILE A 101 -6.19 -3.15 -1.41
N PHE A 102 -7.37 -2.63 -1.77
CA PHE A 102 -7.77 -2.32 -3.14
C PHE A 102 -7.87 -0.82 -3.42
N LEU A 103 -7.46 0.05 -2.49
CA LEU A 103 -7.56 1.51 -2.64
C LEU A 103 -7.06 1.99 -4.00
N ASN A 104 -5.85 1.58 -4.41
CA ASN A 104 -5.30 2.01 -5.69
C ASN A 104 -6.21 1.58 -6.87
N GLY A 105 -6.73 0.35 -6.86
CA GLY A 105 -7.67 -0.12 -7.88
C GLY A 105 -8.97 0.69 -7.92
N THR A 106 -9.52 1.05 -6.76
CA THR A 106 -10.71 1.90 -6.65
C THR A 106 -10.46 3.29 -7.23
N LEU A 107 -9.34 3.93 -6.89
CA LEU A 107 -8.98 5.25 -7.39
C LEU A 107 -8.70 5.23 -8.90
N GLN A 108 -7.97 4.23 -9.39
CA GLN A 108 -7.75 4.04 -10.84
C GLN A 108 -9.06 3.76 -11.58
N GLY A 109 -10.00 3.03 -10.97
CA GLY A 109 -11.35 2.83 -11.49
C GLY A 109 -12.10 4.15 -11.70
N TYR A 110 -12.08 5.04 -10.71
CA TYR A 110 -12.68 6.37 -10.81
C TYR A 110 -12.01 7.20 -11.91
N ILE A 111 -10.68 7.34 -11.88
CA ILE A 111 -9.91 8.12 -12.86
C ILE A 111 -10.14 7.59 -14.27
N GLY A 112 -10.05 6.27 -14.45
CA GLY A 112 -10.24 5.60 -15.73
C GLY A 112 -11.64 5.80 -16.31
N MET A 113 -12.69 5.68 -15.48
CA MET A 113 -14.06 5.96 -15.92
C MET A 113 -14.28 7.43 -16.25
N ARG A 114 -13.76 8.36 -15.43
CA ARG A 114 -13.85 9.81 -15.69
C ARG A 114 -13.22 10.20 -17.02
N ASN A 115 -12.05 9.64 -17.33
CA ASN A 115 -11.26 10.04 -18.49
C ASN A 115 -11.62 9.26 -19.76
N HIS A 116 -12.00 7.99 -19.64
CA HIS A 116 -12.02 7.07 -20.76
C HIS A 116 -13.34 6.34 -20.96
N ALA A 117 -14.35 6.50 -20.09
CA ALA A 117 -15.64 5.84 -20.31
C ALA A 117 -16.25 6.22 -21.67
N LYS A 118 -17.03 5.30 -22.25
CA LYS A 118 -17.56 5.37 -23.63
C LYS A 118 -18.33 6.66 -23.93
N SER A 119 -19.23 7.07 -23.03
CA SER A 119 -20.06 8.27 -23.20
C SER A 119 -19.67 9.39 -22.26
N GLU A 120 -20.04 10.62 -22.64
CA GLU A 120 -19.91 11.78 -21.77
C GLU A 120 -20.72 11.64 -20.49
N THR A 121 -21.92 11.04 -20.55
CA THR A 121 -22.73 10.75 -19.36
C THR A 121 -21.99 9.83 -18.41
N ALA A 122 -21.42 8.72 -18.92
CA ALA A 122 -20.62 7.82 -18.08
C ALA A 122 -19.41 8.56 -17.49
N ARG A 123 -18.69 9.36 -18.27
CA ARG A 123 -17.56 10.16 -17.76
C ARG A 123 -17.96 11.18 -16.68
N ARG A 124 -19.12 11.83 -16.80
CA ARG A 124 -19.58 12.88 -15.86
C ARG A 124 -20.30 12.35 -14.62
N ARG A 125 -20.83 11.12 -14.66
CA ARG A 125 -21.67 10.54 -13.59
C ARG A 125 -20.92 9.48 -12.79
N GLN A 126 -19.73 9.83 -12.32
CA GLN A 126 -18.95 9.01 -11.41
C GLN A 126 -19.05 9.60 -10.02
N LYS A 127 -19.13 8.76 -8.98
CA LYS A 127 -19.08 9.20 -7.60
C LYS A 127 -18.05 8.40 -6.82
N LEU A 128 -17.21 9.06 -6.04
CA LEU A 128 -16.12 8.49 -5.25
C LEU A 128 -16.33 8.80 -3.77
N VAL A 129 -16.31 7.77 -2.93
CA VAL A 129 -16.37 7.90 -1.47
C VAL A 129 -15.21 7.12 -0.86
N ILE A 130 -14.28 7.83 -0.22
CA ILE A 130 -13.15 7.21 0.49
C ILE A 130 -13.20 7.56 1.97
N GLY A 131 -13.38 6.55 2.81
CA GLY A 131 -13.33 6.69 4.27
C GLY A 131 -12.01 6.24 4.88
N PRO A 132 -11.82 6.39 6.20
CA PRO A 132 -10.62 5.92 6.90
C PRO A 132 -10.77 4.44 7.26
N TRP A 133 -11.10 3.61 6.26
CA TRP A 133 -11.44 2.20 6.44
C TRP A 133 -10.32 1.30 5.94
N SER A 134 -10.31 0.07 6.44
CA SER A 134 -9.53 -1.05 5.90
C SER A 134 -10.44 -2.11 5.34
N HIS A 135 -9.86 -3.10 4.67
CA HIS A 135 -10.64 -4.18 4.06
C HIS A 135 -11.44 -4.99 5.09
N GLY A 136 -12.66 -5.37 4.72
CA GLY A 136 -13.51 -6.22 5.55
C GLY A 136 -14.22 -5.48 6.68
N THR A 137 -13.92 -5.83 7.94
CA THR A 137 -14.79 -5.54 9.09
C THR A 137 -14.62 -4.14 9.69
N ASN A 138 -13.63 -3.35 9.27
CA ASN A 138 -13.40 -2.03 9.86
C ASN A 138 -14.15 -0.90 9.13
N TRP A 139 -15.47 -1.03 9.06
CA TRP A 139 -16.35 0.11 8.76
C TRP A 139 -16.56 1.00 9.98
N THR A 140 -16.03 0.65 11.16
CA THR A 140 -16.20 1.44 12.39
C THR A 140 -15.24 2.62 12.45
N SER A 141 -14.15 2.60 11.68
CA SER A 141 -13.10 3.64 11.71
C SER A 141 -12.39 3.75 13.07
N SER A 142 -12.38 2.65 13.81
CA SER A 142 -11.63 2.50 15.07
C SER A 142 -10.60 1.39 14.87
N TYR A 143 -9.36 1.69 15.23
CA TYR A 143 -8.21 0.80 15.18
C TYR A 143 -7.61 0.70 16.58
N HIS A 144 -6.71 -0.28 16.78
CA HIS A 144 -6.11 -0.55 18.09
C HIS A 144 -5.45 0.69 18.74
N GLU A 145 -4.79 1.53 17.95
CA GLU A 145 -3.99 2.68 18.41
C GLU A 145 -4.50 4.04 17.92
N GLN A 146 -5.57 4.06 17.13
CA GLN A 146 -6.10 5.27 16.52
C GLN A 146 -7.59 5.14 16.24
N GLU A 147 -8.34 6.18 16.57
CA GLU A 147 -9.75 6.32 16.21
C GLU A 147 -9.95 7.56 15.35
N PHE A 148 -10.84 7.45 14.37
CA PHE A 148 -11.22 8.55 13.49
C PHE A 148 -12.60 9.14 13.84
N GLY A 149 -13.13 8.79 15.01
CA GLY A 149 -14.41 9.25 15.52
C GLY A 149 -15.63 8.58 14.86
N LEU A 150 -16.79 8.75 15.49
CA LEU A 150 -18.04 8.10 15.06
C LEU A 150 -18.42 8.45 13.62
N HIS A 151 -18.19 9.70 13.21
CA HIS A 151 -18.50 10.18 11.86
C HIS A 151 -17.64 9.54 10.77
N GLY A 152 -16.44 9.02 11.09
CA GLY A 152 -15.65 8.25 10.14
C GLY A 152 -16.31 6.92 9.77
N SER A 153 -17.15 6.37 10.64
CA SER A 153 -17.76 5.06 10.42
C SER A 153 -18.67 5.03 9.19
N GLY A 154 -18.63 3.92 8.45
CA GLY A 154 -19.51 3.67 7.30
C GLY A 154 -20.98 3.64 7.68
N MET A 155 -21.31 3.28 8.92
CA MET A 155 -22.68 3.35 9.45
C MET A 155 -23.14 4.80 9.62
N ALA A 156 -22.34 5.65 10.27
CA ALA A 156 -22.69 7.07 10.44
C ALA A 156 -22.70 7.84 9.10
N THR A 157 -21.98 7.34 8.09
CA THR A 157 -21.93 7.89 6.73
C THR A 157 -23.15 7.49 5.88
N ASP A 158 -23.98 6.55 6.35
CA ASP A 158 -25.13 5.99 5.62
C ASP A 158 -24.75 5.47 4.22
N LEU A 159 -23.70 4.63 4.14
CA LEU A 159 -23.26 4.04 2.88
C LEU A 159 -24.36 3.21 2.19
N THR A 160 -25.18 2.50 2.97
CA THR A 160 -26.32 1.75 2.46
C THR A 160 -27.36 2.67 1.83
N GLY A 161 -27.73 3.76 2.50
CA GLY A 161 -28.64 4.76 1.94
C GLY A 161 -28.09 5.39 0.66
N LEU A 162 -26.79 5.69 0.60
CA LEU A 162 -26.13 6.16 -0.62
C LEU A 162 -26.23 5.14 -1.76
N GLN A 163 -25.93 3.87 -1.50
CA GLN A 163 -26.04 2.79 -2.49
C GLN A 163 -27.48 2.65 -3.01
N LEU A 164 -28.47 2.70 -2.12
CA LEU A 164 -29.88 2.64 -2.49
C LEU A 164 -30.29 3.84 -3.35
N ARG A 165 -29.89 5.06 -2.98
CA ARG A 165 -30.14 6.27 -3.79
C ARG A 165 -29.47 6.17 -5.16
N TRP A 166 -28.26 5.63 -5.23
CA TRP A 166 -27.56 5.43 -6.50
C TRP A 166 -28.29 4.44 -7.41
N LEU A 167 -28.72 3.30 -6.87
CA LEU A 167 -29.50 2.29 -7.61
C LEU A 167 -30.88 2.82 -8.00
N ASP A 168 -31.57 3.53 -7.11
CA ASP A 168 -32.84 4.18 -7.41
C ASP A 168 -32.72 5.13 -8.60
N ARG A 169 -31.64 5.92 -8.66
CA ARG A 169 -31.40 6.83 -9.78
C ARG A 169 -31.09 6.11 -11.09
N TRP A 170 -30.10 5.23 -11.08
CA TRP A 170 -29.50 4.70 -12.31
C TRP A 170 -30.07 3.37 -12.79
N VAL A 171 -30.79 2.64 -11.92
CA VAL A 171 -31.48 1.40 -12.26
C VAL A 171 -32.99 1.61 -12.35
N ARG A 172 -33.59 2.35 -11.41
CA ARG A 172 -35.05 2.57 -11.37
C ARG A 172 -35.49 3.89 -12.03
N GLY A 173 -34.56 4.79 -12.36
CA GLY A 173 -34.86 6.07 -13.00
C GLY A 173 -35.51 7.10 -12.08
N ILE A 174 -35.42 6.93 -10.76
CA ILE A 174 -36.04 7.83 -9.78
C ILE A 174 -35.16 9.06 -9.57
N GLU A 175 -35.72 10.25 -9.79
CA GLU A 175 -35.05 11.51 -9.49
C GLU A 175 -34.94 11.72 -7.97
N ASN A 176 -33.72 11.92 -7.48
CA ASN A 176 -33.43 12.03 -6.05
C ASN A 176 -32.23 12.97 -5.75
N GLY A 177 -31.86 13.83 -6.71
CA GLY A 177 -30.81 14.84 -6.58
C GLY A 177 -29.36 14.34 -6.57
N ILE A 178 -29.11 13.03 -6.68
CA ILE A 178 -27.73 12.49 -6.59
C ILE A 178 -26.80 12.96 -7.72
N GLU A 179 -27.38 13.47 -8.81
CA GLU A 179 -26.66 14.05 -9.94
C GLU A 179 -26.14 15.48 -9.68
N ASP A 180 -26.68 16.16 -8.68
CA ASP A 180 -26.34 17.54 -8.32
C ASP A 180 -25.35 17.60 -7.15
N GLU A 181 -25.11 16.47 -6.50
CA GLU A 181 -24.11 16.34 -5.45
C GLU A 181 -22.69 16.35 -6.03
N THR A 182 -21.72 16.76 -5.20
CA THR A 182 -20.30 16.65 -5.52
C THR A 182 -19.90 15.21 -5.85
N PRO A 183 -19.02 15.02 -6.84
CA PRO A 183 -18.63 13.68 -7.30
C PRO A 183 -17.69 12.99 -6.31
N VAL A 184 -16.91 13.73 -5.50
CA VAL A 184 -15.92 13.15 -4.61
C VAL A 184 -16.23 13.53 -3.17
N ARG A 185 -16.17 12.54 -2.27
CA ARG A 185 -16.29 12.72 -0.82
C ARG A 185 -15.20 11.93 -0.11
N LEU A 186 -14.32 12.64 0.58
CA LEU A 186 -13.14 12.09 1.24
C LEU A 186 -13.24 12.29 2.75
N PHE A 187 -12.85 11.28 3.52
CA PHE A 187 -12.55 11.49 4.92
C PHE A 187 -11.11 11.98 5.06
N VAL A 188 -10.92 13.23 5.46
CA VAL A 188 -9.59 13.83 5.64
C VAL A 188 -9.10 13.48 7.06
N MET A 189 -8.11 12.59 7.12
CA MET A 189 -7.45 12.16 8.36
C MET A 189 -6.62 13.30 8.97
N GLY A 190 -6.27 13.19 10.25
CA GLY A 190 -5.61 14.25 11.01
C GLY A 190 -6.65 15.21 11.62
N ILE A 191 -7.39 15.94 10.78
CA ILE A 191 -8.55 16.74 11.21
C ILE A 191 -9.83 15.91 11.43
N ASN A 192 -9.85 14.68 10.90
CA ASN A 192 -10.92 13.68 11.05
C ASN A 192 -12.31 14.17 10.62
N GLN A 193 -12.38 14.71 9.40
CA GLN A 193 -13.60 15.31 8.85
C GLN A 193 -13.88 14.84 7.43
N TRP A 194 -15.16 14.61 7.13
CA TRP A 194 -15.60 14.41 5.74
C TRP A 194 -15.56 15.73 4.98
N ARG A 195 -15.08 15.68 3.74
CA ARG A 195 -15.04 16.81 2.85
C ARG A 195 -15.43 16.41 1.45
N ASP A 196 -16.24 17.27 0.85
CA ASP A 196 -16.70 17.14 -0.52
C ASP A 196 -15.74 17.89 -1.45
N GLU A 197 -15.39 17.27 -2.58
CA GLU A 197 -14.41 17.77 -3.54
C GLU A 197 -14.96 17.64 -4.97
N GLU A 198 -14.46 18.50 -5.86
CA GLU A 198 -14.94 18.56 -7.25
C GLU A 198 -14.37 17.46 -8.15
N ASP A 199 -13.19 16.93 -7.83
CA ASP A 199 -12.60 15.81 -8.56
C ASP A 199 -11.51 15.09 -7.75
N TRP A 200 -11.03 13.98 -8.32
CA TRP A 200 -9.86 13.25 -7.84
C TRP A 200 -8.90 12.94 -9.00
N PRO A 201 -7.58 13.22 -8.88
CA PRO A 201 -6.95 14.03 -7.83
C PRO A 201 -7.51 15.45 -7.73
N LEU A 202 -7.27 16.15 -6.61
CA LEU A 202 -7.81 17.49 -6.41
C LEU A 202 -7.22 18.47 -7.45
N PRO A 203 -8.04 19.34 -8.10
CA PRO A 203 -7.54 20.25 -9.13
C PRO A 203 -6.43 21.21 -8.68
N ALA A 204 -6.42 21.59 -7.39
CA ALA A 204 -5.45 22.51 -6.79
C ALA A 204 -4.20 21.81 -6.20
N THR A 205 -3.98 20.52 -6.50
CA THR A 205 -2.83 19.78 -5.96
C THR A 205 -1.50 20.34 -6.48
N GLN A 206 -0.62 20.69 -5.54
CA GLN A 206 0.78 21.02 -5.80
C GLN A 206 1.66 19.84 -5.40
N TYR A 207 2.38 19.26 -6.36
CA TYR A 207 3.34 18.19 -6.08
C TYR A 207 4.67 18.79 -5.61
N VAL A 208 4.88 18.80 -4.28
CA VAL A 208 6.04 19.43 -3.64
C VAL A 208 7.07 18.37 -3.25
N PRO A 209 8.33 18.50 -3.68
CA PRO A 209 9.40 17.61 -3.25
C PRO A 209 9.92 17.98 -1.86
N TYR A 210 10.01 16.97 -1.00
CA TYR A 210 10.72 16.99 0.27
C TYR A 210 11.95 16.09 0.13
N TYR A 211 13.13 16.71 0.06
CA TYR A 211 14.41 16.03 -0.08
C TYR A 211 14.85 15.40 1.23
N LEU A 212 15.48 14.24 1.11
CA LEU A 212 16.14 13.55 2.22
C LEU A 212 17.50 14.21 2.47
N HIS A 213 17.87 14.34 3.74
CA HIS A 213 19.19 14.80 4.15
C HIS A 213 19.71 14.03 5.35
N SER A 214 21.02 13.82 5.44
CA SER A 214 21.69 13.24 6.62
C SER A 214 23.20 13.47 6.53
N ASN A 215 23.95 13.16 7.60
CA ASN A 215 25.40 12.99 7.55
C ASN A 215 25.80 11.51 7.46
N GLY A 216 24.95 10.67 6.83
CA GLY A 216 25.18 9.25 6.63
C GLY A 216 24.84 8.42 7.87
N SER A 217 23.94 8.91 8.72
CA SER A 217 23.52 8.26 9.96
C SER A 217 22.01 8.37 10.18
N ALA A 218 21.21 8.28 9.11
CA ALA A 218 19.74 8.28 9.20
C ALA A 218 19.16 6.95 9.75
N ASN A 219 19.98 5.96 10.06
CA ASN A 219 19.54 4.69 10.65
C ASN A 219 18.82 4.92 11.98
N THR A 220 17.68 4.26 12.14
CA THR A 220 16.78 4.34 13.29
C THR A 220 16.12 5.71 13.50
N ARG A 221 15.08 5.76 14.34
CA ARG A 221 14.46 7.03 14.78
C ARG A 221 15.39 7.94 15.60
N HIS A 222 16.57 7.48 15.98
CA HIS A 222 17.59 8.25 16.70
C HIS A 222 18.71 8.76 15.78
N GLY A 223 18.65 8.44 14.49
CA GLY A 223 19.55 8.96 13.47
C GLY A 223 19.39 10.44 13.20
N ASP A 224 20.18 10.96 12.26
CA ASP A 224 20.24 12.38 11.90
C ASP A 224 19.49 12.73 10.61
N GLY A 225 18.65 11.81 10.12
CA GLY A 225 17.86 12.00 8.91
C GLY A 225 16.83 13.13 9.04
N THR A 226 16.86 14.07 8.11
CA THR A 226 15.90 15.18 8.03
C THR A 226 15.23 15.26 6.67
N LEU A 227 14.02 15.85 6.65
CA LEU A 227 13.27 16.17 5.44
C LEU A 227 13.11 17.68 5.30
N SER A 228 13.39 18.21 4.11
CA SER A 228 13.20 19.64 3.82
C SER A 228 12.86 19.87 2.35
N THR A 229 12.36 21.05 2.00
CA THR A 229 12.16 21.44 0.59
C THR A 229 13.43 22.00 -0.06
N GLY A 230 14.53 22.13 0.69
CA GLY A 230 15.82 22.58 0.18
C GLY A 230 16.52 21.45 -0.56
N THR A 231 17.05 21.71 -1.75
CA THR A 231 17.81 20.70 -2.49
C THR A 231 19.10 20.35 -1.76
N PRO A 232 19.51 19.08 -1.71
CA PRO A 232 20.74 18.68 -1.05
C PRO A 232 21.98 19.19 -1.78
N HIS A 233 23.09 19.27 -1.03
CA HIS A 233 24.41 19.60 -1.56
C HIS A 233 25.30 18.35 -1.58
N TYR A 234 26.53 18.43 -1.08
CA TYR A 234 27.34 17.24 -0.86
C TYR A 234 26.99 16.63 0.48
N GLU A 235 26.38 15.44 0.46
CA GLU A 235 25.96 14.70 1.64
C GLU A 235 26.34 13.21 1.44
N PRO A 236 26.89 12.53 2.46
CA PRO A 236 27.22 11.11 2.34
C PRO A 236 25.94 10.26 2.32
N ALA A 237 25.95 9.19 1.53
CA ALA A 237 24.82 8.25 1.47
C ALA A 237 24.60 7.50 2.80
N ASP A 238 23.34 7.25 3.11
CA ASP A 238 22.94 6.37 4.20
C ASP A 238 23.03 4.90 3.77
N SER A 239 23.47 4.03 4.68
CA SER A 239 23.72 2.61 4.38
C SER A 239 23.01 1.71 5.38
N PHE A 240 22.48 0.59 4.91
CA PHE A 240 21.89 -0.41 5.78
C PHE A 240 21.99 -1.82 5.21
N THR A 241 21.93 -2.81 6.11
CA THR A 241 22.00 -4.24 5.74
C THR A 241 20.60 -4.83 5.78
N TYR A 242 20.14 -5.34 4.64
CA TYR A 242 18.91 -6.13 4.55
C TYR A 242 19.25 -7.63 4.58
N ASP A 243 18.80 -8.30 5.64
CA ASP A 243 18.82 -9.75 5.78
C ASP A 243 17.42 -10.33 5.58
N PRO A 244 17.16 -11.11 4.50
CA PRO A 244 15.89 -11.79 4.29
C PRO A 244 15.46 -12.75 5.42
N HIS A 245 16.37 -13.19 6.28
CA HIS A 245 16.06 -14.02 7.46
C HIS A 245 15.55 -13.21 8.66
N ASN A 246 15.75 -11.89 8.64
CA ASN A 246 15.28 -10.96 9.65
C ASN A 246 14.63 -9.74 8.97
N PRO A 247 13.53 -9.92 8.20
CA PRO A 247 12.89 -8.81 7.51
C PRO A 247 12.23 -7.84 8.50
N VAL A 248 12.08 -6.59 8.10
CA VAL A 248 11.26 -5.59 8.81
C VAL A 248 9.81 -6.10 8.87
N PRO A 249 9.20 -6.20 10.06
CA PRO A 249 7.83 -6.67 10.19
C PRO A 249 6.84 -5.64 9.65
N SER A 250 5.74 -6.11 9.05
CA SER A 250 4.60 -5.29 8.67
C SER A 250 3.83 -4.86 9.91
N ILE A 251 3.78 -3.56 10.16
CA ILE A 251 3.05 -2.95 11.29
C ILE A 251 2.01 -1.99 10.71
N GLY A 252 0.78 -2.49 10.51
CA GLY A 252 -0.33 -1.70 9.98
C GLY A 252 -0.40 -1.66 8.45
N GLY A 253 -0.97 -0.60 7.90
CA GLY A 253 -1.09 -0.33 6.48
C GLY A 253 -2.26 -1.06 5.82
N ALA A 254 -2.30 -1.00 4.49
CA ALA A 254 -3.28 -1.70 3.68
C ALA A 254 -2.95 -3.21 3.61
N ASN A 255 -3.48 -3.96 4.56
CA ASN A 255 -3.27 -5.40 4.71
C ASN A 255 -4.59 -6.17 4.85
N LEU A 256 -4.59 -7.43 4.42
CA LEU A 256 -5.67 -8.39 4.64
C LEU A 256 -5.15 -9.56 5.47
N THR A 257 -5.14 -9.36 6.78
CA THR A 257 -4.69 -10.33 7.76
C THR A 257 -5.71 -10.42 8.90
N PRO A 258 -5.92 -11.60 9.50
CA PRO A 258 -7.02 -11.84 10.44
C PRO A 258 -6.84 -11.12 11.79
N PHE A 259 -5.64 -10.64 12.10
CA PHE A 259 -5.38 -9.90 13.32
C PHE A 259 -5.71 -8.42 13.09
N ALA A 260 -6.79 -7.92 13.70
CA ALA A 260 -7.18 -6.50 13.62
C ALA A 260 -6.06 -5.54 14.06
N SER A 261 -5.12 -6.01 14.89
CA SER A 261 -3.90 -5.29 15.24
C SER A 261 -2.90 -5.15 14.09
N SER A 262 -3.06 -5.79 12.93
CA SER A 262 -2.07 -5.74 11.83
C SER A 262 -2.48 -4.88 10.63
N ILE A 263 -3.61 -4.17 10.70
CA ILE A 263 -4.16 -3.36 9.61
C ILE A 263 -4.33 -1.90 10.05
N GLY A 264 -4.24 -0.97 9.10
CA GLY A 264 -4.53 0.44 9.37
C GLY A 264 -3.39 1.26 9.99
N PRO A 265 -3.70 2.40 10.61
CA PRO A 265 -2.72 3.27 11.24
C PRO A 265 -2.19 2.60 12.51
N ARG A 266 -0.90 2.24 12.50
CA ARG A 266 -0.21 1.63 13.62
C ARG A 266 1.01 2.43 13.98
N ASP A 267 1.35 2.44 15.26
CA ASP A 267 2.54 3.12 15.77
C ASP A 267 3.81 2.39 15.31
N GLN A 268 4.71 3.11 14.63
CA GLN A 268 5.98 2.62 14.10
C GLN A 268 7.14 2.77 15.09
N GLN A 269 6.97 3.50 16.19
CA GLN A 269 8.04 3.85 17.13
C GLN A 269 9.00 2.71 17.51
N GLN A 270 8.45 1.50 17.71
CA GLN A 270 9.24 0.33 18.12
C GLN A 270 10.01 -0.28 16.95
N VAL A 271 9.43 -0.30 15.74
CA VAL A 271 10.09 -0.90 14.57
C VAL A 271 11.19 0.02 14.05
N GLU A 272 11.01 1.34 14.15
CA GLU A 272 12.02 2.35 13.78
C GLU A 272 13.33 2.27 14.60
N LEU A 273 13.46 1.39 15.59
CA LEU A 273 14.73 1.16 16.30
C LEU A 273 15.67 0.20 15.54
N ARG A 274 15.24 -0.36 14.42
CA ARG A 274 16.08 -1.26 13.62
C ARG A 274 17.06 -0.50 12.74
N GLU A 275 18.28 -1.00 12.68
CA GLU A 275 19.37 -0.44 11.84
C GLU A 275 19.08 -0.54 10.34
N ASP A 276 18.16 -1.41 9.93
CA ASP A 276 17.74 -1.55 8.53
C ASP A 276 16.55 -0.66 8.15
N ILE A 277 16.24 0.34 8.97
CA ILE A 277 15.26 1.39 8.68
C ILE A 277 15.94 2.75 8.79
N LEU A 278 15.95 3.47 7.69
CA LEU A 278 16.38 4.87 7.63
C LEU A 278 15.17 5.75 7.91
N VAL A 279 15.32 6.74 8.79
CA VAL A 279 14.24 7.63 9.22
C VAL A 279 14.61 9.07 8.93
N TYR A 280 13.76 9.76 8.15
CA TYR A 280 13.92 11.17 7.84
C TYR A 280 12.67 11.93 8.24
N SER A 281 12.83 13.01 9.02
CA SER A 281 11.69 13.79 9.52
C SER A 281 11.87 15.28 9.27
N THR A 282 10.77 16.00 9.06
CA THR A 282 10.79 17.46 9.13
C THR A 282 11.12 17.94 10.55
N PRO A 283 11.49 19.22 10.73
CA PRO A 283 11.25 19.91 11.98
C PRO A 283 9.78 19.77 12.44
N VAL A 284 9.50 20.11 13.70
CA VAL A 284 8.11 20.25 14.15
C VAL A 284 7.43 21.28 13.25
N LEU A 285 6.28 20.91 12.69
CA LEU A 285 5.52 21.76 11.81
C LEU A 285 4.95 22.95 12.59
N GLU A 286 5.17 24.16 12.08
CA GLU A 286 4.62 25.40 12.67
C GLU A 286 3.17 25.64 12.27
N GLN A 287 2.73 25.03 11.17
CA GLN A 287 1.40 25.14 10.60
C GLN A 287 0.95 23.79 10.03
N ASP A 288 -0.35 23.62 9.87
CA ASP A 288 -0.93 22.43 9.27
C ASP A 288 -0.44 22.25 7.82
N VAL A 289 -0.13 21.00 7.45
CA VAL A 289 0.25 20.61 6.10
C VAL A 289 -0.74 19.58 5.59
N GLU A 290 -1.56 19.96 4.61
CA GLU A 290 -2.57 19.08 4.00
C GLU A 290 -1.96 18.31 2.81
N VAL A 291 -1.91 16.99 2.94
CA VAL A 291 -1.39 16.05 1.93
C VAL A 291 -2.54 15.20 1.42
N ILE A 292 -3.03 15.49 0.20
CA ILE A 292 -4.19 14.82 -0.38
C ILE A 292 -3.96 14.50 -1.84
N GLY A 293 -3.84 13.20 -2.14
CA GLY A 293 -3.59 12.70 -3.48
C GLY A 293 -2.61 11.54 -3.52
N PRO A 294 -2.07 11.23 -4.71
CA PRO A 294 -1.01 10.26 -4.89
C PRO A 294 0.31 10.67 -4.25
N VAL A 295 0.94 9.76 -3.50
CA VAL A 295 2.24 9.95 -2.83
C VAL A 295 3.29 9.07 -3.48
N GLN A 296 4.47 9.64 -3.78
CA GLN A 296 5.56 8.92 -4.42
C GLN A 296 6.89 9.27 -3.77
N ALA A 297 7.81 8.31 -3.65
CA ALA A 297 9.21 8.57 -3.38
C ALA A 297 10.06 8.29 -4.62
N VAL A 298 11.02 9.17 -4.89
CA VAL A 298 12.06 8.97 -5.91
C VAL A 298 13.38 8.87 -5.18
N LEU A 299 13.94 7.66 -5.11
CA LEU A 299 15.15 7.37 -4.36
C LEU A 299 16.28 6.95 -5.30
N TYR A 300 17.49 7.41 -5.03
CA TYR A 300 18.70 6.96 -5.72
C TYR A 300 19.38 5.89 -4.87
N VAL A 301 19.47 4.68 -5.43
CA VAL A 301 19.75 3.48 -4.66
C VAL A 301 20.89 2.70 -5.30
N ALA A 302 21.83 2.22 -4.49
CA ALA A 302 22.75 1.16 -4.90
C ALA A 302 22.60 -0.04 -3.95
N SER A 303 22.91 -1.23 -4.46
CA SER A 303 22.89 -2.47 -3.68
C SER A 303 24.12 -3.32 -3.98
N SER A 304 24.58 -4.08 -2.99
CA SER A 304 25.55 -5.16 -3.20
C SER A 304 24.97 -6.36 -3.95
N ALA A 305 23.65 -6.40 -4.15
CA ALA A 305 22.92 -7.49 -4.78
C ALA A 305 22.43 -7.12 -6.20
N PRO A 306 22.25 -8.10 -7.11
CA PRO A 306 21.70 -7.87 -8.46
C PRO A 306 20.20 -7.51 -8.46
N ASP A 307 19.50 -7.74 -7.35
CA ASP A 307 18.12 -7.30 -7.12
C ASP A 307 17.90 -7.13 -5.62
N THR A 308 17.02 -6.22 -5.23
CA THR A 308 16.53 -6.08 -3.87
C THR A 308 15.19 -5.33 -3.90
N ASP A 309 14.55 -5.14 -2.75
CA ASP A 309 13.35 -4.31 -2.63
C ASP A 309 13.70 -2.97 -1.97
N ILE A 310 12.90 -1.94 -2.24
CA ILE A 310 12.90 -0.67 -1.52
C ILE A 310 11.48 -0.39 -1.06
N THR A 311 11.32 -0.21 0.25
CA THR A 311 10.05 0.15 0.88
C THR A 311 10.11 1.58 1.36
N CYS A 312 8.97 2.27 1.29
CA CYS A 312 8.80 3.60 1.85
C CYS A 312 7.52 3.64 2.67
N LYS A 313 7.55 4.30 3.83
CA LYS A 313 6.35 4.60 4.62
C LYS A 313 6.26 6.10 4.87
N LEU A 314 5.08 6.68 4.68
CA LEU A 314 4.74 8.02 5.14
C LEU A 314 4.13 7.91 6.53
N VAL A 315 4.66 8.67 7.48
CA VAL A 315 4.33 8.58 8.90
C VAL A 315 4.08 9.96 9.49
N ASP A 316 3.04 10.07 10.31
CA ASP A 316 2.69 11.26 11.08
C ASP A 316 3.21 11.11 12.52
N VAL A 317 4.18 11.93 12.91
CA VAL A 317 4.76 11.91 14.26
C VAL A 317 4.04 12.92 15.14
N HIS A 318 3.30 12.42 16.11
CA HIS A 318 2.52 13.21 17.04
C HIS A 318 3.41 13.90 18.10
N PRO A 319 2.92 14.99 18.73
CA PRO A 319 3.62 15.67 19.83
C PRO A 319 3.92 14.76 21.04
N ASP A 320 3.11 13.72 21.24
CA ASP A 320 3.29 12.72 22.30
C ASP A 320 4.33 11.62 21.96
N GLY A 321 4.90 11.67 20.76
CA GLY A 321 5.93 10.77 20.27
C GLY A 321 5.42 9.59 19.42
N ARG A 322 4.09 9.34 19.38
CA ARG A 322 3.52 8.30 18.49
C ARG A 322 3.87 8.57 17.03
N ALA A 323 4.28 7.53 16.32
CA ALA A 323 4.67 7.61 14.91
C ALA A 323 3.65 6.82 14.08
N MET A 324 2.56 7.46 13.70
CA MET A 324 1.40 6.79 13.12
C MET A 324 1.55 6.63 11.61
N LEU A 325 1.51 5.38 11.14
CA LEU A 325 1.55 5.08 9.70
C LEU A 325 0.37 5.72 8.96
N VAL A 326 0.67 6.46 7.90
CA VAL A 326 -0.33 7.08 7.00
C VAL A 326 -0.53 6.23 5.75
N THR A 327 0.54 5.90 5.03
CA THR A 327 0.52 5.01 3.85
C THR A 327 1.91 4.44 3.59
N ASP A 328 2.00 3.36 2.81
CA ASP A 328 3.27 2.70 2.50
C ASP A 328 3.29 2.05 1.11
N GLY A 329 4.49 1.90 0.57
CA GLY A 329 4.74 1.34 -0.76
C GLY A 329 6.00 0.47 -0.80
N ILE A 330 6.13 -0.29 -1.89
CA ILE A 330 7.31 -1.09 -2.20
C ILE A 330 7.60 -1.04 -3.70
N LEU A 331 8.88 -1.02 -4.05
CA LEU A 331 9.36 -1.32 -5.40
C LEU A 331 10.41 -2.41 -5.31
N ARG A 332 10.19 -3.50 -6.05
CA ARG A 332 11.24 -4.48 -6.34
C ARG A 332 12.08 -3.99 -7.50
N LEU A 333 13.39 -3.84 -7.31
CA LEU A 333 14.23 -3.04 -8.20
C LEU A 333 14.41 -3.64 -9.59
N ARG A 334 14.22 -4.96 -9.78
CA ARG A 334 14.14 -5.52 -11.13
C ARG A 334 13.01 -4.93 -11.98
N TYR A 335 11.96 -4.37 -11.36
CA TYR A 335 10.82 -3.74 -12.05
C TYR A 335 10.91 -2.20 -12.09
N ARG A 336 12.06 -1.61 -11.75
CA ARG A 336 12.23 -0.14 -11.67
C ARG A 336 11.95 0.60 -12.98
N GLU A 337 12.18 -0.06 -14.12
CA GLU A 337 11.93 0.50 -15.46
C GLU A 337 10.60 0.00 -16.06
N SER A 338 10.18 -1.23 -15.71
CA SER A 338 9.00 -1.87 -16.29
C SER A 338 8.51 -3.02 -15.40
N PHE A 339 7.19 -3.11 -15.18
CA PHE A 339 6.56 -4.29 -14.58
C PHE A 339 6.42 -5.47 -15.55
N VAL A 340 6.63 -5.25 -16.85
CA VAL A 340 6.52 -6.29 -17.90
C VAL A 340 7.86 -6.97 -18.14
N GLU A 341 8.92 -6.19 -18.25
CA GLU A 341 10.27 -6.64 -18.60
C GLU A 341 11.21 -6.40 -17.42
N PRO A 342 11.40 -7.38 -16.51
CA PRO A 342 12.30 -7.22 -15.39
C PRO A 342 13.75 -7.15 -15.85
N LYS A 343 14.53 -6.27 -15.23
CA LYS A 343 15.95 -6.06 -15.52
C LYS A 343 16.72 -6.01 -14.21
N GLN A 344 17.68 -6.91 -14.01
CA GLN A 344 18.56 -6.88 -12.84
C GLN A 344 19.43 -5.60 -12.83
N MET A 345 20.01 -5.30 -11.67
CA MET A 345 21.01 -4.24 -11.50
C MET A 345 22.41 -4.84 -11.56
N GLN A 346 23.41 -4.04 -11.92
CA GLN A 346 24.78 -4.39 -11.60
C GLN A 346 25.04 -4.03 -10.14
N PRO A 347 25.59 -4.94 -9.30
CA PRO A 347 25.95 -4.60 -7.93
C PRO A 347 26.84 -3.35 -7.87
N GLY A 348 26.47 -2.40 -7.01
CA GLY A 348 27.14 -1.10 -6.85
C GLY A 348 26.72 -0.01 -7.84
N GLU A 349 25.90 -0.30 -8.85
CA GLU A 349 25.30 0.71 -9.73
C GLU A 349 24.25 1.52 -8.98
N ILE A 350 24.29 2.85 -9.13
CA ILE A 350 23.25 3.74 -8.61
C ILE A 350 22.11 3.79 -9.62
N VAL A 351 20.90 3.41 -9.18
CA VAL A 351 19.68 3.45 -9.99
C VAL A 351 18.60 4.31 -9.34
N ALA A 352 17.73 4.90 -10.15
CA ALA A 352 16.55 5.60 -9.64
C ALA A 352 15.39 4.62 -9.39
N ALA A 353 14.84 4.65 -8.18
CA ALA A 353 13.72 3.87 -7.72
C ALA A 353 12.51 4.79 -7.47
N ARG A 354 11.45 4.61 -8.26
CA ARG A 354 10.16 5.32 -8.10
C ARG A 354 9.20 4.46 -7.31
N VAL A 355 9.13 4.67 -6.00
CA VAL A 355 8.25 3.91 -5.10
C VAL A 355 6.89 4.60 -5.06
N ASP A 356 5.84 3.90 -5.46
CA ASP A 356 4.45 4.33 -5.33
C ASP A 356 3.92 3.99 -3.93
N LEU A 357 3.62 4.99 -3.11
CA LEU A 357 3.02 4.85 -1.78
C LEU A 357 1.48 4.94 -1.83
N TRP A 358 0.91 4.81 -3.03
CA TRP A 358 -0.50 4.97 -3.34
C TRP A 358 -1.00 6.38 -3.04
N SER A 359 -2.03 6.53 -2.22
CA SER A 359 -2.69 7.81 -2.00
C SER A 359 -3.21 7.92 -0.58
N THR A 360 -3.32 9.15 -0.10
CA THR A 360 -3.90 9.45 1.21
C THR A 360 -4.69 10.76 1.15
N ALA A 361 -5.50 11.02 2.17
CA ALA A 361 -6.00 12.34 2.50
C ALA A 361 -5.74 12.61 3.99
N HIS A 362 -4.67 13.33 4.31
CA HIS A 362 -4.20 13.52 5.68
C HIS A 362 -3.71 14.95 5.90
N VAL A 363 -4.08 15.54 7.04
CA VAL A 363 -3.51 16.80 7.51
C VAL A 363 -2.51 16.49 8.62
N PHE A 364 -1.24 16.81 8.38
CA PHE A 364 -0.22 16.82 9.43
C PHE A 364 -0.37 18.13 10.20
N LEU A 365 -0.88 18.04 11.43
CA LEU A 365 -1.21 19.24 12.22
C LEU A 365 0.04 19.99 12.68
N ALA A 366 -0.10 21.28 12.97
CA ALA A 366 0.91 22.04 13.70
C ALA A 366 1.30 21.31 15.00
N GLY A 367 2.59 21.22 15.29
CA GLY A 367 3.14 20.43 16.38
C GLY A 367 3.50 18.98 16.01
N HIS A 368 3.03 18.47 14.86
CA HIS A 368 3.42 17.16 14.35
C HIS A 368 4.73 17.24 13.53
N ARG A 369 5.22 16.09 13.05
CA ARG A 369 6.26 16.03 12.01
C ARG A 369 5.81 15.11 10.89
N LEU A 370 6.20 15.48 9.68
CA LEU A 370 6.13 14.59 8.55
C LEU A 370 7.39 13.72 8.52
N ARG A 371 7.21 12.40 8.35
CA ARG A 371 8.31 11.44 8.33
C ARG A 371 8.20 10.48 7.15
N ILE A 372 9.34 10.16 6.55
CA ILE A 372 9.51 8.99 5.69
C ILE A 372 10.42 7.97 6.36
N GLU A 373 10.00 6.71 6.32
CA GLU A 373 10.86 5.55 6.59
C GLU A 373 11.28 4.91 5.27
N VAL A 374 12.55 4.53 5.14
CA VAL A 374 13.08 3.78 3.98
C VAL A 374 13.72 2.48 4.47
N SER A 375 13.39 1.36 3.83
CA SER A 375 13.98 0.05 4.11
C SER A 375 13.94 -0.85 2.86
N SER A 376 14.18 -2.14 3.00
CA SER A 376 14.13 -3.14 1.93
C SER A 376 13.21 -4.31 2.21
N SER A 377 12.34 -4.19 3.23
CA SER A 377 11.31 -5.19 3.49
C SER A 377 10.12 -4.60 4.26
N CYS A 378 8.99 -5.31 4.20
CA CYS A 378 7.80 -5.10 5.01
C CYS A 378 7.02 -6.42 4.97
N PHE A 379 7.38 -7.34 5.85
CA PHE A 379 6.93 -8.74 5.84
C PHE A 379 5.96 -9.03 7.01
N PRO A 380 4.82 -9.70 6.79
CA PRO A 380 4.48 -10.48 5.59
C PRO A 380 3.69 -9.73 4.53
N LYS A 381 3.44 -8.41 4.63
CA LYS A 381 2.68 -7.65 3.61
C LYS A 381 3.20 -7.96 2.22
N PHE A 382 4.52 -7.84 2.02
CA PHE A 382 5.19 -8.22 0.78
C PHE A 382 6.07 -9.45 0.97
N ALA A 383 6.19 -10.27 -0.07
CA ALA A 383 7.19 -11.34 -0.07
C ALA A 383 8.60 -10.73 -0.03
N ARG A 384 9.46 -11.29 0.82
CA ARG A 384 10.88 -10.96 0.90
C ARG A 384 11.54 -11.03 -0.48
N ASN A 385 12.43 -10.10 -0.80
CA ASN A 385 13.38 -10.32 -1.90
C ASN A 385 14.46 -11.31 -1.44
N SER A 386 14.85 -12.24 -2.31
CA SER A 386 15.93 -13.21 -2.07
C SER A 386 17.31 -12.57 -2.19
N ASN A 387 17.41 -11.39 -2.81
CA ASN A 387 18.63 -10.68 -3.17
C ASN A 387 19.54 -11.43 -4.17
N THR A 388 19.08 -12.52 -4.78
CA THR A 388 19.89 -13.33 -5.72
C THR A 388 19.66 -12.94 -7.18
N GLY A 389 18.58 -12.19 -7.46
CA GLY A 389 18.07 -11.94 -8.81
C GLY A 389 17.27 -13.11 -9.40
N GLY A 390 17.14 -14.23 -8.69
CA GLY A 390 16.36 -15.41 -9.08
C GLY A 390 14.85 -15.22 -8.95
N ASP A 391 14.10 -16.29 -9.23
CA ASP A 391 12.65 -16.33 -9.00
C ASP A 391 12.34 -16.63 -7.53
N VAL A 392 11.99 -15.58 -6.78
CA VAL A 392 11.64 -15.64 -5.35
C VAL A 392 10.57 -16.71 -5.04
N ALA A 393 9.66 -17.02 -5.97
CA ALA A 393 8.64 -18.04 -5.71
C ALA A 393 9.21 -19.46 -5.70
N GLN A 394 10.33 -19.69 -6.40
CA GLN A 394 11.00 -20.99 -6.55
C GLN A 394 12.17 -21.17 -5.59
N GLU A 395 12.70 -20.08 -5.06
CA GLU A 395 13.86 -20.11 -4.18
C GLU A 395 13.49 -20.57 -2.76
N PRO A 396 14.20 -21.57 -2.19
CA PRO A 396 14.13 -21.85 -0.77
C PRO A 396 14.88 -20.78 0.03
N THR A 397 14.48 -20.57 1.30
CA THR A 397 15.01 -19.47 2.13
C THR A 397 16.53 -19.57 2.35
N ASP A 398 17.11 -20.77 2.35
CA ASP A 398 18.56 -20.99 2.49
C ASP A 398 19.37 -20.50 1.28
N ALA A 399 18.73 -20.25 0.13
CA ALA A 399 19.35 -19.62 -1.03
C ALA A 399 19.41 -18.09 -0.93
N TYR A 400 18.67 -17.48 0.00
CA TYR A 400 18.58 -16.03 0.13
C TYR A 400 19.91 -15.43 0.61
N GLN A 401 20.23 -14.24 0.11
CA GLN A 401 21.48 -13.56 0.39
C GLN A 401 21.24 -12.26 1.16
N VAL A 402 22.20 -11.87 1.99
CA VAL A 402 22.21 -10.57 2.64
C VAL A 402 22.65 -9.50 1.63
N ALA A 403 21.99 -8.35 1.62
CA ALA A 403 22.36 -7.22 0.77
C ALA A 403 22.72 -5.99 1.63
N VAL A 404 23.75 -5.26 1.21
CA VAL A 404 24.04 -3.92 1.72
C VAL A 404 23.47 -2.92 0.73
N ASN A 405 22.56 -2.08 1.20
CA ASN A 405 21.84 -1.11 0.40
C ASN A 405 22.24 0.31 0.83
N HIS A 406 22.31 1.21 -0.15
CA HIS A 406 22.68 2.60 0.02
C HIS A 406 21.61 3.52 -0.54
N ILE A 407 21.25 4.57 0.19
CA ILE A 407 20.38 5.66 -0.29
C ILE A 407 21.22 6.92 -0.46
N TYR A 408 21.35 7.37 -1.70
CA TYR A 408 22.08 8.60 -2.04
C TYR A 408 21.11 9.77 -2.02
N HIS A 409 21.53 10.88 -1.43
CA HIS A 409 20.74 12.10 -1.33
C HIS A 409 21.64 13.34 -1.48
N ASP A 410 22.64 13.26 -2.36
CA ASP A 410 23.48 14.39 -2.74
C ASP A 410 22.85 15.21 -3.89
N GLY A 411 23.50 16.29 -4.30
CA GLY A 411 23.02 17.20 -5.34
C GLY A 411 22.85 16.57 -6.74
N ASP A 412 23.60 15.51 -7.07
CA ASP A 412 23.44 14.76 -8.33
C ASP A 412 22.37 13.66 -8.19
N HIS A 413 22.10 13.22 -6.96
CA HIS A 413 21.18 12.15 -6.59
C HIS A 413 20.11 12.64 -5.58
N PRO A 414 19.25 13.61 -5.93
CA PRO A 414 18.35 14.25 -4.96
C PRO A 414 17.16 13.34 -4.62
N SER A 415 17.38 12.36 -3.74
CA SER A 415 16.32 11.50 -3.20
C SER A 415 15.26 12.34 -2.49
N GLN A 416 14.00 12.07 -2.80
CA GLN A 416 12.88 12.94 -2.42
C GLN A 416 11.57 12.17 -2.23
N LEU A 417 10.77 12.66 -1.30
CA LEU A 417 9.36 12.34 -1.14
C LEU A 417 8.54 13.42 -1.83
N ILE A 418 7.69 13.03 -2.79
CA ILE A 418 6.82 13.93 -3.54
C ILE A 418 5.43 13.89 -2.91
N LEU A 419 5.00 15.02 -2.34
CA LEU A 419 3.74 15.14 -1.63
C LEU A 419 2.72 15.97 -2.41
N PRO A 420 1.47 15.52 -2.51
CA PRO A 420 0.38 16.29 -3.10
C PRO A 420 -0.17 17.29 -2.08
N ILE A 421 0.48 18.44 -1.97
CA ILE A 421 0.12 19.52 -1.04
C ILE A 421 -1.12 20.26 -1.54
N ILE A 422 -2.06 20.50 -0.63
CA ILE A 422 -3.23 21.36 -0.86
C ILE A 422 -3.06 22.64 -0.05
N GLU A 423 -2.94 23.77 -0.73
CA GLU A 423 -3.01 25.08 -0.08
C GLU A 423 -4.46 25.57 -0.12
N ARG A 424 -5.05 25.81 1.05
CA ARG A 424 -6.38 26.39 1.19
C ARG A 424 -6.25 27.84 1.63
N GLN A 425 -6.88 28.74 0.88
CA GLN A 425 -6.94 30.18 1.20
C GLN A 425 -7.92 30.48 2.32
#